data_AF-A0A067MHM4-F1
#
_entry.id   AF-A0A067MHM4-F1
#
_cell.length_a   1.000
_cell.length_b   1.000
_cell.length_c   1.000
_cell.angle_alpha   90.00
_cell.angle_beta   90.00
_cell.angle_gamma   90.00
#
_symmetry.space_group_name_H-M   'P 1'
#
loop_
_entity.id
_entity.type
_entity.pdbx_description
1 polymer ?
#
loop_
_entity_poly.entity_id
_entity_poly.type
_entity_poly.pdbx_seq_one_letter_code
_entity_poly.pdbx_strand_id
1 'polypeptide(L)'
;MASFNLLVRRSTKARKESRYPWTLNIFIYVVLLGFTSGLAFLLERTFTIDAFLTQQPNGVPGHASVLGGLSSQDMIWVQTFQQAKTGEQESFIADLFNIKTHASSLQHPYKNHSVFIPELFPEQLLPGAQGSGSFTQSDMASVLGNAMNSPAVAVTDTPLGKLVRWPRWGIRVACRSLPDPALHLVPLSPSNYTYLYLPYSLIGSLAADLQLQVSIPPLITPWKPSATLLRNDTLPAGLDPSTIYTAYVTSDDGSPHVWVFFTLDNGTSGKGWTLVDVHMVRVKTAHTPNGSFLATASVNGTQIGYDVVICLEAVEPWIVEAYNITGRSPYTTRILEPGNTVGKLNGTPYPGVASMLDSSNISEAYLPPIFSARKDMTAESKGFNYYPSPVMVKFAGEGGALDGGAYTKLSPSSMEAVIGSWDASRALPYLVGTGYITAETREDRIIGTGAVNILYLGLVLGGTLLVGIIADVCIPRLPGGVPLRDFGVLSSITVARSALRRLDEVGRAPDSDRPGPNQPDSDAERPPSSANTPPSPGLGPEFYMDLDELRKKIGDVPTGAQIERSTSPLLDKP
;
A
#
# COMPACT_ATOMS: atom_id res chain seq x y z
N MET A 1 -34.59 57.12 -24.57
CA MET A 1 -35.76 57.19 -25.47
C MET A 1 -35.37 57.66 -26.89
N ALA A 2 -34.34 57.06 -27.51
CA ALA A 2 -33.96 57.36 -28.89
C ALA A 2 -33.13 56.20 -29.48
N SER A 3 -33.79 55.14 -29.96
CA SER A 3 -33.14 54.07 -30.77
C SER A 3 -34.10 53.02 -31.37
N PHE A 4 -35.42 53.19 -31.26
CA PHE A 4 -36.40 52.22 -31.79
C PHE A 4 -36.93 52.52 -33.21
N ASN A 5 -36.63 53.69 -33.78
CA ASN A 5 -37.15 54.09 -35.10
C ASN A 5 -36.41 53.49 -36.31
N LEU A 6 -35.34 52.73 -36.10
CA LEU A 6 -34.64 52.00 -37.18
C LEU A 6 -35.23 50.62 -37.46
N LEU A 7 -35.99 50.03 -36.53
CA LEU A 7 -36.51 48.66 -36.65
C LEU A 7 -37.85 48.54 -37.40
N VAL A 8 -38.67 49.60 -37.42
CA VAL A 8 -40.02 49.54 -38.01
C VAL A 8 -40.03 49.88 -39.52
N ARG A 9 -38.95 50.44 -40.07
CA ARG A 9 -38.95 50.99 -41.45
C ARG A 9 -38.50 50.03 -42.55
N ARG A 10 -38.53 48.70 -42.33
CA ARG A 10 -38.12 47.69 -43.33
C ARG A 10 -39.27 46.97 -44.03
N SER A 11 -40.54 47.29 -43.72
CA SER A 11 -41.69 46.48 -44.17
C SER A 11 -42.34 46.88 -45.51
N THR A 12 -42.09 48.06 -46.10
CA THR A 12 -42.97 48.55 -47.19
C THR A 12 -42.29 49.34 -48.32
N LYS A 13 -41.05 49.01 -48.72
CA LYS A 13 -40.48 49.54 -49.98
C LYS A 13 -40.12 48.44 -50.97
N ALA A 14 -40.55 48.69 -52.20
CA ALA A 14 -40.49 47.84 -53.39
C ALA A 14 -39.14 47.13 -53.60
N ARG A 15 -39.26 45.88 -54.05
CA ARG A 15 -38.20 44.94 -54.45
C ARG A 15 -37.17 45.64 -55.35
N LYS A 16 -35.97 45.87 -54.82
CA LYS A 16 -34.76 45.94 -55.63
C LYS A 16 -34.04 44.60 -55.48
N GLU A 17 -33.56 44.12 -56.63
CA GLU A 17 -32.56 43.07 -56.75
C GLU A 17 -31.49 43.19 -55.66
N SER A 18 -31.03 42.05 -55.13
CA SER A 18 -30.01 41.96 -54.09
C SER A 18 -28.97 43.06 -54.27
N ARG A 19 -28.90 43.99 -53.31
CA ARG A 19 -28.03 45.18 -53.39
C ARG A 19 -26.53 44.85 -53.37
N TYR A 20 -26.20 43.56 -53.21
CA TYR A 20 -24.85 43.03 -53.12
C TYR A 20 -24.62 41.93 -54.16
N PRO A 21 -23.43 41.90 -54.79
CA PRO A 21 -23.07 40.87 -55.76
C PRO A 21 -22.97 39.50 -55.07
N TRP A 22 -23.38 38.43 -55.78
CA TRP A 22 -23.37 37.05 -55.26
C TRP A 22 -22.00 36.59 -54.73
N THR A 23 -20.91 37.11 -55.31
CA THR A 23 -19.54 36.88 -54.85
C THR A 23 -19.30 37.34 -53.41
N LEU A 24 -19.93 38.44 -52.98
CA LEU A 24 -19.86 38.92 -51.59
C LEU A 24 -20.56 37.95 -50.63
N ASN A 25 -21.72 37.43 -51.01
CA ASN A 25 -22.48 36.50 -50.17
C ASN A 25 -21.75 35.16 -50.01
N ILE A 26 -21.15 34.66 -51.08
CA ILE A 26 -20.30 33.46 -51.05
C ILE A 26 -19.09 33.70 -50.14
N PHE A 27 -18.43 34.85 -50.26
CA PHE A 27 -17.31 35.21 -49.39
C PHE A 27 -17.70 35.25 -47.91
N ILE A 28 -18.82 35.90 -47.58
CA ILE A 28 -19.35 35.97 -46.20
C ILE A 28 -19.67 34.57 -45.67
N TYR A 29 -20.27 33.70 -46.49
CA TYR A 29 -20.58 32.33 -46.10
C TYR A 29 -19.31 31.51 -45.79
N VAL A 30 -18.26 31.65 -46.62
CA VAL A 30 -16.97 31.01 -46.38
C VAL A 30 -16.29 31.54 -45.12
N VAL A 31 -16.40 32.84 -44.84
CA VAL A 31 -15.89 33.44 -43.59
C VAL A 31 -16.65 32.91 -42.37
N LEU A 32 -17.97 32.78 -42.45
CA LEU A 32 -18.79 32.19 -41.38
C LEU A 32 -18.39 30.73 -41.09
N LEU A 33 -18.15 29.93 -42.13
CA LEU A 33 -17.62 28.56 -42.00
C LEU A 33 -16.23 28.52 -41.33
N GLY A 34 -15.36 29.49 -41.65
CA GLY A 34 -14.07 29.66 -40.97
C GLY A 34 -14.24 29.99 -39.48
N PHE A 35 -15.17 30.89 -39.15
CA PHE A 35 -15.48 31.27 -37.78
C PHE A 35 -16.08 30.13 -36.96
N THR A 36 -16.99 29.32 -37.52
CA THR A 36 -17.54 28.16 -36.82
C THR A 36 -16.47 27.12 -36.50
N SER A 37 -15.50 26.94 -37.40
CA SER A 37 -14.36 26.04 -37.18
C SER A 37 -13.43 26.59 -36.09
N GLY A 38 -13.16 27.90 -36.08
CA GLY A 38 -12.40 28.56 -35.02
C GLY A 38 -13.09 28.55 -33.65
N LEU A 39 -14.42 28.60 -33.62
CA LEU A 39 -15.22 28.51 -32.40
C LEU A 39 -15.12 27.13 -31.74
N ALA A 40 -15.12 26.05 -32.52
CA ALA A 40 -14.91 24.71 -32.01
C ALA A 40 -13.53 24.57 -31.33
N PHE A 41 -12.48 25.13 -31.95
CA PHE A 41 -11.13 25.16 -31.38
C PHE A 41 -11.07 25.95 -30.06
N LEU A 42 -11.76 27.08 -29.96
CA LEU A 42 -11.80 27.87 -28.73
C LEU A 42 -12.61 27.18 -27.62
N LEU A 43 -13.70 26.47 -27.97
CA LEU A 43 -14.51 25.71 -27.03
C LEU A 43 -13.72 24.58 -26.36
N GLU A 44 -12.90 23.84 -27.12
CA GLU A 44 -12.01 22.80 -26.58
C GLU A 44 -11.00 23.36 -25.58
N ARG A 45 -10.56 24.61 -25.77
CA ARG A 45 -9.63 25.32 -24.88
C ARG A 45 -10.31 26.04 -23.71
N THR A 46 -11.64 26.13 -23.72
CA THR A 46 -12.41 26.86 -22.69
C THR A 46 -12.53 26.04 -21.42
N PHE A 47 -12.61 24.72 -21.53
CA PHE A 47 -12.74 23.80 -20.41
C PHE A 47 -11.44 23.04 -20.23
N THR A 48 -10.87 23.12 -19.04
CA THR A 48 -9.77 22.25 -18.62
C THR A 48 -10.34 21.26 -17.62
N ILE A 49 -10.35 19.98 -17.97
CA ILE A 49 -10.80 18.91 -17.08
C ILE A 49 -9.55 18.16 -16.65
N ASP A 50 -9.15 18.37 -15.41
CA ASP A 50 -8.10 17.58 -14.79
C ASP A 50 -8.76 16.45 -14.00
N ALA A 51 -8.31 15.22 -14.23
CA ALA A 51 -8.73 14.07 -13.47
C ALA A 51 -7.51 13.48 -12.75
N PHE A 52 -7.62 13.33 -11.43
CA PHE A 52 -6.59 12.67 -10.62
C PHE A 52 -7.21 11.54 -9.81
N LEU A 53 -6.49 10.42 -9.74
CA LEU A 53 -6.81 9.34 -8.81
C LEU A 53 -6.28 9.71 -7.43
N THR A 54 -7.16 9.66 -6.43
CA THR A 54 -6.74 9.74 -5.03
C THR A 54 -7.05 8.44 -4.32
N GLN A 55 -6.08 7.96 -3.55
CA GLN A 55 -6.27 6.85 -2.64
C GLN A 55 -7.27 7.22 -1.56
N GLN A 56 -8.13 6.28 -1.18
CA GLN A 56 -9.06 6.44 -0.06
C GLN A 56 -8.72 5.48 1.09
N PRO A 57 -7.74 5.82 1.96
CA PRO A 57 -7.86 5.40 3.35
C PRO A 57 -9.23 5.92 3.82
N ASN A 58 -9.89 5.39 4.82
CA ASN A 58 -11.28 5.75 5.20
C ASN A 58 -12.39 5.58 4.13
N GLY A 59 -12.11 5.07 2.92
CA GLY A 59 -13.15 4.67 1.95
C GLY A 59 -14.00 3.49 2.43
N VAL A 60 -15.08 3.17 1.71
CA VAL A 60 -15.94 2.02 2.01
C VAL A 60 -15.13 0.72 1.86
N PRO A 61 -15.08 -0.14 2.89
CA PRO A 61 -14.31 -1.38 2.83
C PRO A 61 -15.00 -2.41 1.94
N GLY A 62 -14.23 -3.00 1.03
CA GLY A 62 -14.54 -4.23 0.31
C GLY A 62 -13.70 -5.40 0.82
N HIS A 63 -13.92 -6.59 0.28
CA HIS A 63 -13.16 -7.79 0.60
C HIS A 63 -12.56 -8.41 -0.65
N ALA A 64 -11.34 -8.91 -0.54
CA ALA A 64 -10.65 -9.68 -1.57
C ALA A 64 -9.84 -10.81 -0.92
N SER A 65 -9.31 -11.72 -1.72
CA SER A 65 -8.32 -12.70 -1.26
C SER A 65 -6.96 -12.37 -1.85
N VAL A 66 -5.91 -12.49 -1.02
CA VAL A 66 -4.52 -12.25 -1.39
C VAL A 66 -3.64 -13.38 -0.89
N LEU A 67 -2.46 -13.56 -1.48
CA LEU A 67 -1.48 -14.49 -0.94
C LEU A 67 -0.88 -13.92 0.34
N GLY A 68 -0.91 -14.71 1.40
CA GLY A 68 -0.38 -14.28 2.69
C GLY A 68 -0.01 -15.39 3.66
N GLY A 69 -0.37 -16.64 3.37
CA GLY A 69 -0.07 -17.78 4.24
C GLY A 69 0.54 -18.96 3.48
N LEU A 70 0.82 -20.01 4.25
CA LEU A 70 1.25 -21.31 3.73
C LEU A 70 0.04 -22.23 3.63
N SER A 71 -0.11 -22.90 2.49
CA SER A 71 -1.11 -23.96 2.33
C SER A 71 -0.63 -25.27 2.96
N SER A 72 -1.54 -26.23 3.15
CA SER A 72 -1.14 -27.58 3.58
C SER A 72 -0.14 -28.24 2.63
N GLN A 73 -0.18 -27.89 1.34
CA GLN A 73 0.77 -28.41 0.35
C GLN A 73 2.17 -27.83 0.55
N ASP A 74 2.27 -26.55 0.89
CA ASP A 74 3.54 -25.90 1.21
C ASP A 74 4.18 -26.55 2.45
N MET A 75 3.37 -26.89 3.45
CA MET A 75 3.83 -27.53 4.69
C MET A 75 4.37 -28.96 4.49
N ILE A 76 3.93 -29.69 3.46
CA ILE A 76 4.49 -31.01 3.12
C ILE A 76 5.96 -30.87 2.67
N TRP A 77 6.28 -29.81 1.93
CA TRP A 77 7.66 -29.52 1.54
C TRP A 77 8.52 -29.19 2.75
N VAL A 78 8.02 -28.36 3.65
CA VAL A 78 8.69 -28.03 4.92
C VAL A 78 9.06 -29.29 5.70
N GLN A 79 8.11 -30.23 5.85
CA GLN A 79 8.36 -31.49 6.55
C GLN A 79 9.44 -32.34 5.87
N THR A 80 9.49 -32.33 4.54
CA THR A 80 10.52 -33.03 3.77
C THR A 80 11.91 -32.44 4.04
N PHE A 81 12.04 -31.11 4.11
CA PHE A 81 13.29 -30.45 4.47
C PHE A 81 13.71 -30.73 5.92
N GLN A 82 12.76 -30.75 6.86
CA GLN A 82 13.07 -31.07 8.26
C GLN A 82 13.61 -32.49 8.42
N GLN A 83 13.08 -33.45 7.66
CA GLN A 83 13.60 -34.83 7.65
C GLN A 83 15.01 -34.94 7.06
N ALA A 84 15.38 -34.03 6.15
CA ALA A 84 16.70 -33.98 5.52
C ALA A 84 17.75 -33.17 6.31
N LYS A 85 17.43 -32.67 7.51
CA LYS A 85 18.30 -31.80 8.33
C LYS A 85 19.48 -32.53 9.00
N THR A 86 19.80 -33.77 8.63
CA THR A 86 20.91 -34.51 9.24
C THR A 86 22.23 -34.31 8.48
N GLY A 87 23.20 -33.62 9.08
CA GLY A 87 24.59 -33.57 8.60
C GLY A 87 24.83 -32.65 7.41
N GLU A 88 25.63 -33.10 6.43
CA GLU A 88 26.07 -32.32 5.25
C GLU A 88 24.89 -31.75 4.42
N GLN A 89 23.72 -32.40 4.48
CA GLN A 89 22.51 -31.99 3.76
C GLN A 89 21.94 -30.65 4.22
N GLU A 90 22.15 -30.26 5.48
CA GLU A 90 21.71 -28.95 6.00
C GLU A 90 22.41 -27.80 5.28
N SER A 91 23.69 -27.99 4.93
CA SER A 91 24.46 -26.99 4.20
C SER A 91 23.96 -26.79 2.77
N PHE A 92 23.61 -27.89 2.08
CA PHE A 92 23.05 -27.90 0.73
C PHE A 92 21.66 -27.26 0.70
N ILE A 93 20.80 -27.61 1.67
CA ILE A 93 19.46 -27.03 1.81
C ILE A 93 19.58 -25.52 2.06
N ALA A 94 20.47 -25.08 2.94
CA ALA A 94 20.69 -23.66 3.20
C ALA A 94 21.11 -22.89 1.94
N ASP A 95 21.89 -23.48 1.05
CA ASP A 95 22.34 -22.83 -0.19
C ASP A 95 21.19 -22.65 -1.21
N LEU A 96 20.17 -23.50 -1.19
CA LEU A 96 18.97 -23.32 -2.02
C LEU A 96 18.21 -22.02 -1.67
N PHE A 97 18.16 -21.68 -0.38
CA PHE A 97 17.47 -20.49 0.12
C PHE A 97 18.23 -19.19 -0.15
N ASN A 98 19.56 -19.25 -0.27
CA ASN A 98 20.40 -18.05 -0.38
C ASN A 98 20.31 -17.37 -1.77
N ILE A 99 20.00 -18.14 -2.81
CA ILE A 99 20.19 -17.71 -4.22
C ILE A 99 19.02 -16.90 -4.79
N LYS A 100 17.79 -16.99 -4.24
CA LYS A 100 16.59 -16.74 -5.06
C LYS A 100 15.55 -15.76 -4.55
N THR A 101 15.50 -15.42 -3.27
CA THR A 101 14.42 -14.57 -2.75
C THR A 101 14.93 -13.58 -1.73
N HIS A 102 14.93 -12.30 -2.13
CA HIS A 102 15.28 -11.16 -1.30
C HIS A 102 14.21 -10.09 -1.48
N ALA A 103 13.53 -9.74 -0.40
CA ALA A 103 12.66 -8.56 -0.36
C ALA A 103 13.41 -7.39 0.28
N SER A 104 13.10 -6.16 -0.10
CA SER A 104 13.57 -5.01 0.70
C SER A 104 12.93 -5.07 2.08
N SER A 105 13.68 -4.84 3.15
CA SER A 105 13.09 -4.74 4.47
C SER A 105 12.54 -3.34 4.72
N LEU A 106 11.33 -3.27 5.26
CA LEU A 106 10.70 -2.06 5.73
C LEU A 106 10.82 -2.00 7.24
N GLN A 107 11.34 -0.88 7.75
CA GLN A 107 11.43 -0.62 9.18
C GLN A 107 10.34 0.37 9.60
N HIS A 108 9.56 0.02 10.61
CA HIS A 108 8.52 0.88 11.17
C HIS A 108 8.68 1.04 12.68
N PRO A 109 8.72 2.27 13.20
CA PRO A 109 8.78 2.50 14.63
C PRO A 109 7.45 2.13 15.28
N TYR A 110 7.50 1.27 16.30
CA TYR A 110 6.34 0.88 17.10
C TYR A 110 6.69 0.92 18.58
N LYS A 111 6.08 1.85 19.31
CA LYS A 111 6.41 2.16 20.71
C LYS A 111 7.91 2.48 20.82
N ASN A 112 8.66 1.66 21.57
CA ASN A 112 10.11 1.82 21.78
C ASN A 112 10.96 0.92 20.86
N HIS A 113 10.32 0.16 19.98
CA HIS A 113 10.96 -0.87 19.15
C HIS A 113 10.74 -0.61 17.66
N SER A 114 11.51 -1.28 16.82
CA SER A 114 11.25 -1.31 15.38
C SER A 114 10.61 -2.63 14.97
N VAL A 115 9.66 -2.55 14.05
CA VAL A 115 9.07 -3.69 13.36
C VAL A 115 9.65 -3.77 11.98
N PHE A 116 10.09 -4.96 11.59
CA PHE A 116 10.66 -5.24 10.27
C PHE A 116 9.72 -6.14 9.48
N ILE A 117 9.35 -5.72 8.27
CA ILE A 117 8.45 -6.47 7.38
C ILE A 117 9.06 -6.50 5.96
N PRO A 118 9.02 -7.63 5.23
CA PRO A 118 9.40 -7.66 3.82
C PRO A 118 8.51 -6.76 2.99
N GLU A 119 9.08 -6.03 2.04
CA GLU A 119 8.32 -5.40 0.96
C GLU A 119 7.63 -6.46 0.10
N LEU A 120 6.61 -6.03 -0.66
CA LEU A 120 5.80 -6.90 -1.49
C LEU A 120 6.53 -7.33 -2.75
N PHE A 121 6.31 -8.59 -3.14
CA PHE A 121 6.66 -9.03 -4.47
C PHE A 121 5.60 -8.60 -5.49
N PRO A 122 5.99 -8.28 -6.74
CA PRO A 122 5.06 -7.92 -7.80
C PRO A 122 3.92 -8.92 -8.00
N GLU A 123 4.22 -10.20 -7.81
CA GLU A 123 3.30 -11.29 -8.09
C GLU A 123 2.29 -11.53 -6.95
N GLN A 124 2.58 -11.09 -5.71
CA GLN A 124 1.80 -11.49 -4.53
C GLN A 124 0.32 -11.05 -4.58
N LEU A 125 0.00 -10.01 -5.36
CA LEU A 125 -1.37 -9.48 -5.52
C LEU A 125 -1.98 -9.81 -6.89
N LEU A 126 -1.35 -10.69 -7.67
CA LEU A 126 -1.86 -11.17 -8.96
C LEU A 126 -2.57 -12.53 -8.82
N PRO A 127 -3.55 -12.85 -9.70
CA PRO A 127 -4.25 -14.13 -9.66
C PRO A 127 -3.30 -15.29 -10.00
N GLY A 128 -3.41 -16.39 -9.26
CA GLY A 128 -2.64 -17.61 -9.55
C GLY A 128 -1.14 -17.50 -9.25
N ALA A 129 -0.70 -16.43 -8.58
CA ALA A 129 0.69 -16.28 -8.16
C ALA A 129 1.09 -17.34 -7.12
N GLN A 130 2.41 -17.52 -6.97
CA GLN A 130 2.99 -18.39 -5.96
C GLN A 130 3.97 -17.57 -5.12
N GLY A 131 3.77 -17.58 -3.80
CA GLY A 131 4.74 -16.99 -2.89
C GLY A 131 5.99 -17.86 -2.75
N SER A 132 7.08 -17.28 -2.25
CA SER A 132 8.38 -17.96 -2.11
C SER A 132 8.34 -19.17 -1.16
N GLY A 133 7.36 -19.20 -0.26
CA GLY A 133 7.04 -20.33 0.61
C GLY A 133 6.37 -21.52 -0.09
N SER A 134 6.18 -21.52 -1.41
CA SER A 134 5.77 -22.73 -2.15
C SER A 134 6.90 -23.76 -2.25
N PHE A 135 8.15 -23.34 -2.04
CA PHE A 135 9.38 -24.12 -2.17
C PHE A 135 9.56 -24.79 -3.56
N THR A 136 8.71 -24.46 -4.53
CA THR A 136 8.77 -24.89 -5.94
C THR A 136 9.70 -23.95 -6.73
N GLN A 137 10.97 -23.86 -6.29
CA GLN A 137 11.94 -22.89 -6.80
C GLN A 137 12.48 -23.18 -8.23
N SER A 138 11.79 -23.98 -9.05
CA SER A 138 12.15 -24.21 -10.45
C SER A 138 11.64 -23.14 -11.42
N ASP A 139 10.66 -22.30 -11.05
CA ASP A 139 9.87 -21.56 -12.06
C ASP A 139 9.53 -20.08 -11.78
N MET A 140 10.23 -19.35 -10.90
CA MET A 140 9.91 -17.91 -10.73
C MET A 140 10.16 -17.04 -11.98
N ALA A 141 10.92 -17.49 -12.98
CA ALA A 141 11.03 -16.80 -14.28
C ALA A 141 9.89 -17.18 -15.27
N SER A 142 9.08 -18.19 -14.95
CA SER A 142 8.09 -18.84 -15.83
C SER A 142 6.64 -18.47 -15.47
N VAL A 143 6.38 -17.88 -14.30
CA VAL A 143 5.02 -17.56 -13.83
C VAL A 143 4.34 -16.44 -14.65
N LEU A 144 5.09 -15.51 -15.24
CA LEU A 144 4.49 -14.52 -16.17
C LEU A 144 3.85 -15.17 -17.41
N GLY A 145 4.30 -16.36 -17.82
CA GLY A 145 3.75 -17.09 -18.97
C GLY A 145 2.56 -18.00 -18.63
N ASN A 146 2.52 -18.53 -17.40
CA ASN A 146 1.53 -19.55 -17.00
C ASN A 146 0.36 -19.00 -16.15
N ALA A 147 0.44 -17.77 -15.65
CA ALA A 147 -0.66 -17.13 -14.91
C ALA A 147 -1.94 -16.95 -15.75
N MET A 148 -1.88 -17.07 -17.09
CA MET A 148 -3.06 -17.04 -17.96
C MET A 148 -3.76 -18.39 -18.14
N ASN A 149 -3.14 -19.52 -17.74
CA ASN A 149 -3.64 -20.86 -18.08
C ASN A 149 -3.91 -21.77 -16.87
N SER A 150 -3.70 -21.31 -15.65
CA SER A 150 -4.04 -22.09 -14.46
C SER A 150 -5.55 -22.08 -14.23
N PRO A 151 -6.22 -23.22 -13.98
CA PRO A 151 -7.64 -23.25 -13.66
C PRO A 151 -7.85 -22.43 -12.38
N ALA A 152 -8.45 -21.26 -12.55
CA ALA A 152 -8.77 -20.35 -11.47
C ALA A 152 -9.61 -21.10 -10.42
N VAL A 153 -9.03 -21.33 -9.24
CA VAL A 153 -9.83 -21.14 -8.03
C VAL A 153 -10.38 -19.73 -8.19
N ALA A 154 -11.69 -19.59 -8.22
CA ALA A 154 -12.40 -18.34 -8.49
C ALA A 154 -11.98 -17.25 -7.47
N VAL A 155 -10.83 -16.62 -7.71
CA VAL A 155 -10.37 -15.39 -7.06
C VAL A 155 -10.88 -14.28 -7.96
N THR A 156 -12.16 -13.97 -7.81
CA THR A 156 -12.89 -13.08 -8.73
C THR A 156 -12.54 -11.60 -8.58
N ASP A 157 -11.74 -11.22 -7.60
CA ASP A 157 -11.46 -9.80 -7.32
C ASP A 157 -9.97 -9.56 -7.09
N THR A 158 -9.19 -9.54 -8.18
CA THR A 158 -7.83 -8.98 -8.14
C THR A 158 -7.93 -7.53 -7.68
N PRO A 159 -7.26 -7.12 -6.58
CA PRO A 159 -7.44 -5.78 -6.03
C PRO A 159 -6.61 -4.74 -6.78
N LEU A 160 -6.67 -4.75 -8.12
CA LEU A 160 -5.92 -3.83 -8.98
C LEU A 160 -6.49 -2.40 -8.83
N GLY A 161 -5.62 -1.42 -8.63
CA GLY A 161 -6.00 -0.02 -8.41
C GLY A 161 -6.72 0.20 -7.09
N LYS A 162 -6.40 -0.59 -6.05
CA LYS A 162 -7.01 -0.50 -4.72
C LYS A 162 -5.94 -0.44 -3.64
N LEU A 163 -6.27 0.22 -2.53
CA LEU A 163 -5.58 0.01 -1.27
C LEU A 163 -6.03 -1.33 -0.69
N VAL A 164 -5.08 -2.12 -0.20
CA VAL A 164 -5.31 -3.48 0.29
C VAL A 164 -4.72 -3.59 1.67
N ARG A 165 -5.48 -4.16 2.61
CA ARG A 165 -5.06 -4.41 3.98
C ARG A 165 -5.19 -5.88 4.32
N TRP A 166 -4.14 -6.45 4.90
CA TRP A 166 -4.16 -7.84 5.35
C TRP A 166 -3.06 -8.07 6.39
N PRO A 167 -3.19 -9.10 7.25
CA PRO A 167 -2.13 -9.51 8.16
C PRO A 167 -0.92 -10.07 7.38
N ARG A 168 0.28 -9.66 7.77
CA ARG A 168 1.58 -10.16 7.29
C ARG A 168 2.48 -10.46 8.47
N TRP A 169 3.39 -11.41 8.33
CA TRP A 169 4.42 -11.68 9.35
C TRP A 169 5.42 -10.53 9.41
N GLY A 170 5.75 -10.10 10.62
CA GLY A 170 6.78 -9.10 10.92
C GLY A 170 7.64 -9.52 12.09
N ILE A 171 8.83 -8.92 12.21
CA ILE A 171 9.79 -9.22 13.26
C ILE A 171 9.98 -8.00 14.16
N ARG A 172 9.98 -8.21 15.47
CA ARG A 172 10.61 -7.30 16.44
C ARG A 172 11.82 -7.98 17.07
N VAL A 173 12.89 -7.21 17.25
CA VAL A 173 14.14 -7.69 17.84
C VAL A 173 14.48 -6.80 19.03
N ALA A 174 14.85 -7.41 20.15
CA ALA A 174 15.49 -6.72 21.27
C ALA A 174 16.81 -7.44 21.57
N CYS A 175 17.89 -6.69 21.75
CA CYS A 175 19.21 -7.24 22.01
C CYS A 175 19.80 -6.68 23.30
N ARG A 176 20.63 -7.47 23.98
CA ARG A 176 21.44 -7.04 25.12
C ARG A 176 22.80 -7.72 25.15
N SER A 177 23.80 -6.97 25.60
CA SER A 177 25.11 -7.54 25.92
C SER A 177 25.00 -8.52 27.09
N LEU A 178 25.87 -9.53 27.10
CA LEU A 178 25.90 -10.52 28.17
C LEU A 178 26.18 -9.86 29.53
N PRO A 179 25.32 -10.04 30.54
CA PRO A 179 25.58 -9.53 31.89
C PRO A 179 26.67 -10.35 32.58
N ASP A 180 27.48 -9.70 33.43
CA ASP A 180 28.53 -10.33 34.23
C ASP A 180 29.37 -11.36 33.43
N PRO A 181 30.09 -10.93 32.38
CA PRO A 181 30.78 -11.85 31.47
C PRO A 181 31.82 -12.73 32.17
N ALA A 182 32.37 -12.29 33.31
CA ALA A 182 33.28 -13.10 34.12
C ALA A 182 32.66 -14.39 34.66
N LEU A 183 31.33 -14.41 34.87
CA LEU A 183 30.59 -15.59 35.32
C LEU A 183 29.96 -16.36 34.15
N HIS A 184 29.49 -15.64 33.14
CA HIS A 184 28.67 -16.22 32.06
C HIS A 184 29.42 -16.53 30.77
N LEU A 185 30.68 -16.13 30.63
CA LEU A 185 31.52 -16.42 29.47
C LEU A 185 32.83 -17.05 29.91
N VAL A 186 33.13 -18.24 29.38
CA VAL A 186 34.44 -18.88 29.46
C VAL A 186 35.03 -18.85 28.06
N PRO A 187 35.91 -17.88 27.75
CA PRO A 187 36.47 -17.73 26.41
C PRO A 187 37.23 -18.96 25.94
N LEU A 188 37.99 -19.58 26.85
CA LEU A 188 38.79 -20.77 26.57
C LEU A 188 38.90 -21.66 27.81
N SER A 189 38.37 -22.87 27.72
CA SER A 189 38.47 -23.89 28.76
C SER A 189 39.76 -24.72 28.65
N PRO A 190 40.12 -25.50 29.70
CA PRO A 190 41.23 -26.44 29.62
C PRO A 190 41.13 -27.44 28.47
N SER A 191 39.91 -27.79 28.05
CA SER A 191 39.66 -28.68 26.91
C SER A 191 39.55 -27.98 25.56
N ASN A 192 39.89 -26.69 25.47
CA ASN A 192 39.87 -25.87 24.25
C ASN A 192 38.46 -25.60 23.68
N TYR A 193 37.50 -25.38 24.58
CA TYR A 193 36.12 -24.98 24.22
C TYR A 193 35.80 -23.59 24.78
N THR A 194 34.92 -22.88 24.09
CA THR A 194 34.28 -21.66 24.59
C THR A 194 32.90 -22.02 25.13
N TYR A 195 32.60 -21.59 26.36
CA TYR A 195 31.28 -21.76 26.96
C TYR A 195 30.61 -20.41 27.19
N LEU A 196 29.32 -20.36 26.86
CA LEU A 196 28.45 -19.23 27.11
C LEU A 196 27.22 -19.71 27.89
N TYR A 197 26.96 -19.10 29.03
CA TYR A 197 25.83 -19.43 29.90
C TYR A 197 24.80 -18.30 29.83
N LEU A 198 23.56 -18.60 29.44
CA LEU A 198 22.49 -17.62 29.34
C LEU A 198 21.63 -17.66 30.59
N PRO A 199 21.61 -16.60 31.42
CA PRO A 199 20.79 -16.61 32.63
C PRO A 199 19.31 -16.34 32.31
N TYR A 200 18.41 -16.92 33.11
CA TYR A 200 16.96 -16.66 33.00
C TYR A 200 16.60 -15.17 33.13
N SER A 201 17.34 -14.43 33.96
CA SER A 201 17.12 -12.99 34.16
C SER A 201 17.34 -12.20 32.88
N LEU A 202 18.32 -12.57 32.05
CA LEU A 202 18.57 -11.95 30.75
C LEU A 202 17.40 -12.20 29.79
N ILE A 203 16.98 -13.46 29.64
CA ILE A 203 15.86 -13.82 28.75
C ILE A 203 14.56 -13.16 29.21
N GLY A 204 14.30 -13.15 30.52
CA GLY A 204 13.17 -12.45 31.13
C GLY A 204 13.20 -10.95 30.84
N SER A 205 14.37 -10.31 30.91
CA SER A 205 14.51 -8.89 30.61
C SER A 205 14.23 -8.57 29.13
N LEU A 206 14.68 -9.42 28.20
CA LEU A 206 14.42 -9.26 26.77
C LEU A 206 12.94 -9.46 26.42
N ALA A 207 12.30 -10.47 27.02
CA ALA A 207 10.87 -10.72 26.84
C ALA A 207 10.01 -9.57 27.40
N ALA A 208 10.40 -9.03 28.56
CA ALA A 208 9.75 -7.86 29.15
C ALA A 208 9.92 -6.62 28.27
N ASP A 209 11.09 -6.43 27.66
CA ASP A 209 11.37 -5.31 26.76
C ASP A 209 10.45 -5.35 25.52
N LEU A 210 10.32 -6.51 24.91
CA LEU A 210 9.38 -6.75 23.81
C LEU A 210 7.91 -6.85 24.26
N GLN A 211 7.60 -6.66 25.55
CA GLN A 211 6.25 -6.72 26.10
C GLN A 211 5.52 -8.05 25.78
N LEU A 212 6.28 -9.15 25.71
CA LEU A 212 5.74 -10.44 25.33
C LEU A 212 5.15 -11.13 26.56
N GLN A 213 3.98 -11.73 26.39
CA GLN A 213 3.36 -12.60 27.40
C GLN A 213 3.94 -14.02 27.33
N VAL A 214 5.26 -14.15 27.14
CA VAL A 214 5.87 -15.47 27.15
C VAL A 214 5.91 -15.94 28.58
N SER A 215 5.19 -17.04 28.84
CA SER A 215 5.42 -17.84 30.04
C SER A 215 6.76 -18.53 29.81
N ILE A 216 7.88 -17.89 30.17
CA ILE A 216 9.18 -18.58 30.19
C ILE A 216 8.97 -19.76 31.14
N PRO A 217 8.96 -21.01 30.64
CA PRO A 217 8.48 -22.13 31.45
C PRO A 217 9.26 -22.16 32.76
N PRO A 218 8.61 -22.02 33.92
CA PRO A 218 9.31 -22.02 35.19
C PRO A 218 9.94 -23.41 35.37
N LEU A 219 11.27 -23.45 35.55
CA LEU A 219 12.12 -24.61 35.92
C LEU A 219 11.41 -25.97 35.92
N ILE A 220 10.96 -26.50 34.78
CA ILE A 220 10.49 -27.89 34.75
C ILE A 220 11.71 -28.84 34.82
N THR A 221 12.86 -28.35 34.37
CA THR A 221 14.16 -28.98 34.60
C THR A 221 15.25 -27.91 34.63
N PRO A 222 15.98 -27.75 35.75
CA PRO A 222 17.18 -26.93 35.79
C PRO A 222 18.14 -27.36 34.68
N TRP A 223 18.85 -26.39 34.09
CA TRP A 223 19.91 -26.71 33.14
C TRP A 223 20.93 -27.65 33.81
N LYS A 224 21.31 -28.72 33.10
CA LYS A 224 22.19 -29.77 33.61
C LYS A 224 23.61 -29.57 33.07
N PRO A 225 24.59 -29.21 33.92
CA PRO A 225 25.97 -28.98 33.48
C PRO A 225 26.58 -30.20 32.80
N SER A 226 26.25 -31.40 33.27
CA SER A 226 26.75 -32.67 32.73
C SER A 226 26.35 -32.95 31.28
N ALA A 227 25.33 -32.26 30.75
CA ALA A 227 24.89 -32.40 29.36
C ALA A 227 25.62 -31.43 28.41
N THR A 228 26.24 -30.37 28.94
CA THR A 228 26.89 -29.33 28.12
C THR A 228 28.41 -29.30 28.30
N LEU A 229 28.91 -29.53 29.51
CA LEU A 229 30.35 -29.55 29.78
C LEU A 229 31.00 -30.74 29.07
N LEU A 230 32.06 -30.45 28.33
CA LEU A 230 32.79 -31.45 27.57
C LEU A 230 34.04 -31.89 28.34
N ARG A 231 34.30 -33.19 28.33
CA ARG A 231 35.48 -33.82 28.94
C ARG A 231 35.59 -33.49 30.45
N ASN A 232 36.70 -32.90 30.87
CA ASN A 232 37.01 -32.57 32.26
C ASN A 232 36.80 -31.08 32.58
N ASP A 233 36.08 -30.36 31.72
CA ASP A 233 35.77 -28.95 31.98
C ASP A 233 34.78 -28.83 33.15
N THR A 234 34.92 -27.75 33.90
CA THR A 234 34.11 -27.46 35.10
C THR A 234 33.42 -26.12 34.96
N LEU A 235 32.39 -25.90 35.76
CA LEU A 235 31.70 -24.61 35.80
C LEU A 235 32.62 -23.50 36.35
N PRO A 236 32.43 -22.25 35.90
CA PRO A 236 33.00 -21.10 36.57
C PRO A 236 32.65 -21.06 38.05
N ALA A 237 33.62 -20.70 38.89
CA ALA A 237 33.39 -20.57 40.32
C ALA A 237 32.31 -19.51 40.59
N GLY A 238 31.28 -19.89 41.35
CA GLY A 238 30.17 -19.00 41.70
C GLY A 238 28.99 -19.00 40.72
N LEU A 239 29.07 -19.72 39.59
CA LEU A 239 27.94 -19.90 38.70
C LEU A 239 26.96 -20.93 39.29
N ASP A 240 25.71 -20.51 39.53
CA ASP A 240 24.64 -21.41 39.94
C ASP A 240 23.93 -22.00 38.71
N PRO A 241 23.98 -23.34 38.49
CA PRO A 241 23.26 -23.96 37.38
C PRO A 241 21.75 -23.70 37.39
N SER A 242 21.16 -23.43 38.55
CA SER A 242 19.72 -23.19 38.70
C SER A 242 19.26 -21.88 38.04
N THR A 243 20.17 -20.92 37.87
CA THR A 243 19.89 -19.61 37.26
C THR A 243 20.06 -19.59 35.75
N ILE A 244 20.55 -20.69 35.16
CA ILE A 244 20.87 -20.79 33.74
C ILE A 244 19.68 -21.34 32.94
N TYR A 245 19.25 -20.56 31.95
CA TYR A 245 18.23 -20.96 30.98
C TYR A 245 18.77 -22.01 30.02
N THR A 246 19.90 -21.70 29.38
CA THR A 246 20.60 -22.62 28.47
C THR A 246 22.08 -22.25 28.42
N ALA A 247 22.88 -23.15 27.88
CA ALA A 247 24.29 -22.91 27.65
C ALA A 247 24.68 -23.33 26.23
N TYR A 248 25.54 -22.53 25.61
CA TYR A 248 26.12 -22.80 24.32
C TYR A 248 27.59 -23.16 24.48
N VAL A 249 28.03 -24.17 23.74
CA VAL A 249 29.43 -24.60 23.69
C VAL A 249 29.87 -24.67 22.23
N THR A 250 31.06 -24.14 21.95
CA THR A 250 31.67 -24.25 20.64
C THR A 250 33.16 -24.52 20.77
N SER A 251 33.70 -25.31 19.85
CA SER A 251 35.15 -25.51 19.75
C SER A 251 35.80 -24.26 19.17
N ASP A 252 37.08 -24.09 19.48
CA ASP A 252 37.86 -23.06 18.83
C ASP A 252 38.31 -23.50 17.43
N ASP A 253 37.59 -23.03 16.40
CA ASP A 253 37.79 -23.34 14.98
C ASP A 253 38.37 -22.16 14.19
N GLY A 254 38.67 -21.04 14.86
CA GLY A 254 39.14 -19.80 14.21
C GLY A 254 38.04 -18.90 13.64
N SER A 255 36.76 -19.31 13.68
CA SER A 255 35.67 -18.53 13.08
C SER A 255 35.44 -17.21 13.85
N PRO A 256 35.54 -16.04 13.20
CA PRO A 256 35.45 -14.76 13.90
C PRO A 256 34.04 -14.38 14.35
N HIS A 257 33.01 -14.98 13.76
CA HIS A 257 31.62 -14.81 14.15
C HIS A 257 30.95 -16.18 14.25
N VAL A 258 30.44 -16.48 15.44
CA VAL A 258 29.67 -17.67 15.75
C VAL A 258 28.26 -17.25 16.13
N TRP A 259 27.28 -18.02 15.67
CA TRP A 259 25.88 -17.79 16.01
C TRP A 259 25.17 -19.10 16.35
N VAL A 260 24.13 -18.99 17.15
CA VAL A 260 23.20 -20.08 17.46
C VAL A 260 21.87 -19.49 17.90
N PHE A 261 20.76 -20.14 17.55
CA PHE A 261 19.46 -19.75 18.07
C PHE A 261 18.77 -20.90 18.81
N PHE A 262 17.89 -20.54 19.74
CA PHE A 262 17.05 -21.43 20.53
C PHE A 262 15.59 -20.98 20.44
N THR A 263 14.68 -21.90 20.13
CA THR A 263 13.24 -21.59 20.15
C THR A 263 12.75 -21.43 21.59
N LEU A 264 12.16 -20.28 21.92
CA LEU A 264 11.55 -20.01 23.23
C LEU A 264 10.05 -20.32 23.22
N ASP A 265 9.37 -19.97 22.13
CA ASP A 265 7.99 -20.35 21.83
C ASP A 265 7.96 -20.87 20.39
N ASN A 266 7.33 -22.02 20.17
CA ASN A 266 7.17 -22.61 18.83
C ASN A 266 5.89 -22.15 18.12
N GLY A 267 5.14 -21.22 18.71
CA GLY A 267 3.98 -20.60 18.10
C GLY A 267 2.71 -21.43 18.10
N THR A 268 2.65 -22.45 18.96
CA THR A 268 1.43 -23.24 19.23
C THR A 268 0.23 -22.41 19.68
N SER A 269 0.46 -21.20 20.19
CA SER A 269 -0.59 -20.24 20.58
C SER A 269 -1.32 -19.58 19.39
N GLY A 270 -0.81 -19.76 18.17
CA GLY A 270 -1.35 -19.15 16.95
C GLY A 270 -1.06 -17.65 16.78
N LYS A 271 -0.27 -17.05 17.68
CA LYS A 271 0.00 -15.59 17.72
C LYS A 271 1.38 -15.19 17.20
N GLY A 272 2.13 -16.12 16.63
CA GLY A 272 3.56 -15.95 16.33
C GLY A 272 4.44 -16.83 17.20
N TRP A 273 5.75 -16.72 17.04
CA TRP A 273 6.74 -17.50 17.78
C TRP A 273 7.92 -16.62 18.18
N THR A 274 8.75 -17.13 19.09
CA THR A 274 9.91 -16.38 19.61
C THR A 274 11.15 -17.25 19.64
N LEU A 275 12.28 -16.64 19.31
CA LEU A 275 13.58 -17.30 19.30
C LEU A 275 14.64 -16.41 19.96
N VAL A 276 15.51 -17.04 20.72
CA VAL A 276 16.68 -16.42 21.33
C VAL A 276 17.84 -16.65 20.39
N ASP A 277 18.41 -15.58 19.86
CA ASP A 277 19.58 -15.62 18.99
C ASP A 277 20.83 -15.13 19.74
N VAL A 278 21.92 -15.83 19.56
CA VAL A 278 23.18 -15.59 20.25
C VAL A 278 24.24 -15.33 19.21
N HIS A 279 24.86 -14.15 19.30
CA HIS A 279 25.97 -13.78 18.45
C HIS A 279 27.23 -13.62 19.30
N MET A 280 28.24 -14.40 18.99
CA MET A 280 29.56 -14.31 19.60
C MET A 280 30.61 -13.94 18.56
N VAL A 281 31.37 -12.92 18.88
CA VAL A 281 32.50 -12.45 18.08
C VAL A 281 33.81 -12.87 18.74
N ARG A 282 34.76 -13.34 17.91
CA ARG A 282 36.12 -13.74 18.29
C ARG A 282 37.11 -13.08 17.32
N VAL A 283 37.77 -12.01 17.74
CA VAL A 283 38.67 -11.26 16.84
C VAL A 283 40.04 -11.05 17.46
N LYS A 284 41.09 -10.98 16.64
CA LYS A 284 42.42 -10.64 17.17
C LYS A 284 42.41 -9.19 17.61
N THR A 285 42.87 -8.96 18.84
CA THR A 285 42.99 -7.59 19.37
C THR A 285 43.98 -6.75 18.55
N ALA A 286 44.97 -7.40 17.91
CA ALA A 286 45.91 -6.75 17.00
C ALA A 286 45.26 -6.18 15.72
N HIS A 287 44.14 -6.73 15.25
CA HIS A 287 43.40 -6.21 14.10
C HIS A 287 42.32 -5.20 14.50
N THR A 288 42.06 -5.05 15.80
CA THR A 288 41.00 -4.23 16.36
C THR A 288 41.55 -3.42 17.53
N PRO A 289 42.48 -2.48 17.28
CA PRO A 289 43.17 -1.75 18.35
C PRO A 289 42.22 -0.89 19.18
N ASN A 290 41.08 -0.48 18.61
CA ASN A 290 40.01 0.26 19.29
C ASN A 290 38.93 -0.67 19.87
N GLY A 291 39.15 -1.99 19.82
CA GLY A 291 38.22 -3.01 20.26
C GLY A 291 38.03 -3.03 21.77
N SER A 292 36.79 -3.10 22.24
CA SER A 292 36.43 -3.24 23.65
C SER A 292 35.70 -4.55 23.86
N PHE A 293 36.40 -5.54 24.41
CA PHE A 293 35.90 -6.91 24.55
C PHE A 293 35.41 -7.21 25.96
N LEU A 294 34.39 -8.08 26.07
CA LEU A 294 33.88 -8.57 27.35
C LEU A 294 34.90 -9.47 28.06
N ALA A 295 35.68 -10.22 27.29
CA ALA A 295 36.74 -11.06 27.79
C ALA A 295 37.83 -11.25 26.72
N THR A 296 39.00 -11.73 27.14
CA THR A 296 40.11 -12.05 26.23
C THR A 296 40.78 -13.36 26.63
N ALA A 297 41.24 -14.14 25.65
CA ALA A 297 42.04 -15.33 25.88
C ALA A 297 43.20 -15.44 24.88
N SER A 298 44.26 -16.14 25.29
CA SER A 298 45.40 -16.44 24.45
C SER A 298 45.22 -17.80 23.78
N VAL A 299 44.91 -17.78 22.48
CA VAL A 299 44.81 -18.97 21.64
C VAL A 299 46.09 -19.10 20.81
N ASN A 300 46.86 -20.16 21.03
CA ASN A 300 48.12 -20.41 20.32
C ASN A 300 49.08 -19.20 20.33
N GLY A 301 49.14 -18.47 21.45
CA GLY A 301 49.96 -17.27 21.63
C GLY A 301 49.40 -15.99 21.01
N THR A 302 48.21 -16.02 20.40
CA THR A 302 47.51 -14.85 19.88
C THR A 302 46.41 -14.40 20.85
N GLN A 303 46.37 -13.12 21.19
CA GLN A 303 45.32 -12.56 22.02
C GLN A 303 44.02 -12.39 21.20
N ILE A 304 42.98 -13.11 21.59
CA ILE A 304 41.65 -13.06 20.98
C ILE A 304 40.69 -12.35 21.94
N GLY A 305 40.00 -11.33 21.44
CA GLY A 305 38.92 -10.63 22.10
C GLY A 305 37.58 -11.30 21.83
N TYR A 306 36.77 -11.45 22.87
CA TYR A 306 35.45 -12.05 22.84
C TYR A 306 34.40 -11.00 23.18
N ASP A 307 33.38 -10.93 22.34
CA ASP A 307 32.21 -10.09 22.58
C ASP A 307 30.94 -10.88 22.26
N VAL A 308 29.89 -10.66 23.05
CA VAL A 308 28.67 -11.47 22.99
C VAL A 308 27.45 -10.58 23.19
N VAL A 309 26.52 -10.68 22.25
CA VAL A 309 25.18 -10.08 22.34
C VAL A 309 24.13 -11.16 22.11
N ILE A 310 23.08 -11.07 22.91
CA ILE A 310 21.95 -11.98 22.89
C ILE A 310 20.74 -11.18 22.46
N CYS A 311 20.05 -11.66 21.45
CA CYS A 311 18.85 -11.07 20.90
C CYS A 311 17.65 -11.98 21.13
N LEU A 312 16.50 -11.40 21.39
CA LEU A 312 15.22 -12.08 21.34
C LEU A 312 14.47 -11.55 20.14
N GLU A 313 14.07 -12.45 19.26
CA GLU A 313 13.29 -12.15 18.07
C GLU A 313 11.87 -12.67 18.25
N ALA A 314 10.90 -11.80 18.03
CA ALA A 314 9.48 -12.13 18.02
C ALA A 314 8.94 -12.01 16.59
N VAL A 315 8.53 -13.14 16.02
CA VAL A 315 7.84 -13.17 14.73
C VAL A 315 6.34 -13.19 15.02
N GLU A 316 5.63 -12.14 14.62
CA GLU A 316 4.22 -11.97 14.94
C GLU A 316 3.46 -11.33 13.76
N PRO A 317 2.12 -11.44 13.70
CA PRO A 317 1.34 -10.91 12.61
C PRO A 317 1.02 -9.42 12.80
N TRP A 318 1.12 -8.66 11.71
CA TRP A 318 0.90 -7.22 11.63
C TRP A 318 -0.06 -6.89 10.50
N ILE A 319 -1.00 -5.97 10.74
CA ILE A 319 -1.89 -5.48 9.70
C ILE A 319 -1.13 -4.44 8.87
N VAL A 320 -0.93 -4.75 7.59
CA VAL A 320 -0.21 -3.90 6.64
C VAL A 320 -1.18 -3.35 5.61
N GLU A 321 -1.00 -2.09 5.23
CA GLU A 321 -1.69 -1.47 4.10
C GLU A 321 -0.71 -1.33 2.94
N ALA A 322 -1.13 -1.75 1.75
CA ALA A 322 -0.37 -1.64 0.53
C ALA A 322 -1.22 -1.11 -0.61
N TYR A 323 -0.57 -0.50 -1.59
CA TYR A 323 -1.23 -0.03 -2.79
C TYR A 323 -0.87 -0.91 -3.99
N ASN A 324 -1.89 -1.50 -4.61
CA ASN A 324 -1.73 -2.34 -5.79
C ASN A 324 -1.95 -1.52 -7.06
N ILE A 325 -0.92 -0.82 -7.52
CA ILE A 325 -0.98 0.08 -8.66
C ILE A 325 -0.99 -0.65 -10.00
N THR A 326 -1.75 -0.17 -10.99
CA THR A 326 -1.95 -0.81 -12.31
C THR A 326 -0.79 -0.69 -13.31
N GLY A 327 0.38 -0.21 -12.89
CA GLY A 327 1.52 0.02 -13.80
C GLY A 327 2.91 -0.05 -13.17
N ARG A 328 3.01 -0.47 -11.91
CA ARG A 328 4.27 -0.68 -11.18
C ARG A 328 4.08 -1.80 -10.15
N SER A 329 5.18 -2.25 -9.56
CA SER A 329 5.12 -3.18 -8.43
C SER A 329 4.28 -2.58 -7.29
N PRO A 330 3.46 -3.40 -6.60
CA PRO A 330 2.76 -2.98 -5.41
C PRO A 330 3.80 -2.60 -4.33
N TYR A 331 3.43 -1.67 -3.48
CA TYR A 331 4.29 -1.20 -2.40
C TYR A 331 3.49 -0.99 -1.13
N THR A 332 4.15 -1.20 -0.01
CA THR A 332 3.57 -0.97 1.31
C THR A 332 3.42 0.53 1.54
N THR A 333 2.22 0.99 1.88
CA THR A 333 1.97 2.40 2.20
C THR A 333 2.20 2.67 3.69
N ARG A 334 1.80 1.73 4.56
CA ARG A 334 1.99 1.82 6.01
C ARG A 334 1.74 0.49 6.73
N ILE A 335 2.28 0.40 7.94
CA ILE A 335 1.96 -0.64 8.92
C ILE A 335 0.98 -0.01 9.91
N LEU A 336 -0.15 -0.69 10.16
CA LEU A 336 -1.26 -0.13 10.94
C LEU A 336 -1.15 -0.47 12.42
N GLU A 337 -1.18 -1.77 12.73
CA GLU A 337 -1.24 -2.27 14.10
C GLU A 337 -0.84 -3.76 14.17
N PRO A 338 -0.45 -4.28 15.35
CA PRO A 338 -0.32 -5.72 15.55
C PRO A 338 -1.69 -6.38 15.40
N GLY A 339 -1.76 -7.48 14.67
CA GLY A 339 -3.02 -8.18 14.45
C GLY A 339 -2.92 -9.27 13.39
N ASN A 340 -3.72 -10.32 13.57
CA ASN A 340 -3.78 -11.46 12.67
C ASN A 340 -5.02 -11.51 11.77
N THR A 341 -5.95 -10.56 11.90
CA THR A 341 -7.20 -10.48 11.12
C THR A 341 -7.52 -9.04 10.75
N VAL A 342 -8.12 -8.82 9.58
CA VAL A 342 -8.63 -7.49 9.22
C VAL A 342 -10.13 -7.40 9.50
N GLY A 343 -10.49 -6.67 10.56
CA GLY A 343 -11.88 -6.35 10.90
C GLY A 343 -12.80 -7.56 11.11
N LYS A 344 -14.10 -7.28 11.32
CA LYS A 344 -15.13 -8.32 11.28
C LYS A 344 -15.62 -8.45 9.84
N LEU A 345 -15.35 -9.60 9.22
CA LEU A 345 -15.97 -9.96 7.94
C LEU A 345 -17.49 -10.00 8.10
N ASN A 346 -18.21 -9.18 7.34
CA ASN A 346 -19.68 -9.18 7.31
C ASN A 346 -20.25 -10.33 6.44
N GLY A 347 -19.58 -11.48 6.42
CA GLY A 347 -19.94 -12.64 5.60
C GLY A 347 -19.03 -13.84 5.87
N THR A 348 -19.39 -14.99 5.28
CA THR A 348 -18.53 -16.18 5.32
C THR A 348 -17.32 -15.97 4.40
N PRO A 349 -16.09 -16.28 4.84
CA PRO A 349 -14.92 -16.28 3.97
C PRO A 349 -15.15 -17.16 2.73
N TYR A 350 -14.50 -16.83 1.63
CA TYR A 350 -14.48 -17.72 0.47
C TYR A 350 -13.92 -19.09 0.86
N PRO A 351 -14.46 -20.20 0.33
CA PRO A 351 -13.93 -21.54 0.59
C PRO A 351 -12.44 -21.60 0.28
N GLY A 352 -11.64 -22.10 1.23
CA GLY A 352 -10.18 -22.21 1.08
C GLY A 352 -9.39 -20.92 1.33
N VAL A 353 -10.03 -19.82 1.74
CA VAL A 353 -9.37 -18.58 2.14
C VAL A 353 -9.34 -18.47 3.66
N ALA A 354 -8.15 -18.32 4.24
CA ALA A 354 -8.00 -18.10 5.67
C ALA A 354 -8.53 -16.71 6.05
N SER A 355 -9.20 -16.60 7.20
CA SER A 355 -9.59 -15.31 7.77
C SER A 355 -8.48 -14.67 8.59
N MET A 356 -7.51 -15.47 9.05
CA MET A 356 -6.42 -15.03 9.94
C MET A 356 -5.10 -15.70 9.61
N LEU A 357 -3.99 -15.05 9.99
CA LEU A 357 -2.70 -15.71 10.11
C LEU A 357 -2.65 -16.53 11.40
N ASP A 358 -2.23 -17.78 11.29
CA ASP A 358 -2.09 -18.71 12.41
C ASP A 358 -0.68 -19.31 12.40
N SER A 359 0.02 -19.22 13.53
CA SER A 359 1.36 -19.78 13.71
C SER A 359 1.38 -21.24 14.16
N SER A 360 0.23 -21.84 14.49
CA SER A 360 0.12 -23.11 15.23
C SER A 360 0.86 -24.29 14.59
N ASN A 361 1.05 -24.26 13.27
CA ASN A 361 1.69 -25.32 12.49
C ASN A 361 2.75 -24.83 11.49
N ILE A 362 3.13 -23.54 11.50
CA ILE A 362 4.00 -22.96 10.44
C ILE A 362 5.36 -22.48 10.93
N SER A 363 5.62 -22.44 12.24
CA SER A 363 6.91 -21.95 12.76
C SER A 363 8.10 -22.77 12.24
N GLU A 364 7.89 -24.06 11.98
CA GLU A 364 8.89 -24.95 11.37
C GLU A 364 9.26 -24.57 9.92
N ALA A 365 8.37 -23.87 9.21
CA ALA A 365 8.63 -23.35 7.86
C ALA A 365 9.64 -22.20 7.88
N TYR A 366 9.76 -21.52 9.01
CA TYR A 366 10.68 -20.40 9.19
C TYR A 366 12.12 -20.83 9.48
N LEU A 367 12.31 -22.01 10.08
CA LEU A 367 13.62 -22.47 10.57
C LEU A 367 14.67 -22.67 9.46
N PRO A 368 14.36 -23.29 8.30
CA PRO A 368 15.36 -23.40 7.23
C PRO A 368 15.74 -22.04 6.60
N PRO A 369 14.80 -21.14 6.28
CA PRO A 369 15.13 -19.80 5.81
C PRO A 369 15.97 -18.97 6.78
N ILE A 370 15.65 -18.94 8.08
CA ILE A 370 16.47 -18.19 9.06
C ILE A 370 17.87 -18.80 9.20
N PHE A 371 17.99 -20.13 9.21
CA PHE A 371 19.29 -20.80 9.23
C PHE A 371 20.13 -20.41 8.00
N SER A 372 19.53 -20.39 6.81
CA SER A 372 20.20 -19.92 5.60
C SER A 372 20.60 -18.45 5.69
N ALA A 373 19.69 -17.58 6.17
CA ALA A 373 19.96 -16.16 6.35
C ALA A 373 21.16 -15.94 7.29
N ARG A 374 21.25 -16.68 8.40
CA ARG A 374 22.37 -16.63 9.34
C ARG A 374 23.68 -17.21 8.80
N LYS A 375 23.59 -18.30 8.02
CA LYS A 375 24.74 -18.86 7.30
C LYS A 375 25.32 -17.84 6.33
N ASP A 376 24.47 -17.11 5.61
CA ASP A 376 24.92 -16.05 4.68
C ASP A 376 25.52 -14.85 5.42
N MET A 377 24.88 -14.44 6.52
CA MET A 377 25.36 -13.36 7.39
C MET A 377 26.79 -13.61 7.89
N THR A 378 27.19 -14.88 8.01
CA THR A 378 28.52 -15.32 8.48
C THR A 378 29.41 -15.88 7.38
N ALA A 379 28.98 -15.83 6.12
CA ALA A 379 29.74 -16.38 5.00
C ALA A 379 31.05 -15.59 4.74
N GLU A 380 31.01 -14.27 4.87
CA GLU A 380 32.17 -13.37 4.62
C GLU A 380 33.33 -13.59 5.60
N SER A 381 33.10 -14.29 6.71
CA SER A 381 34.13 -14.63 7.69
C SER A 381 34.91 -15.92 7.38
N LYS A 382 34.51 -16.70 6.36
CA LYS A 382 35.16 -17.97 6.06
C LYS A 382 36.51 -17.75 5.37
N GLY A 383 37.58 -18.28 5.98
CA GLY A 383 38.95 -18.23 5.45
C GLY A 383 39.86 -17.20 6.10
N PHE A 384 39.33 -16.32 6.96
CA PHE A 384 40.11 -15.31 7.69
C PHE A 384 39.97 -15.49 9.20
N ASN A 385 40.83 -16.34 9.78
CA ASN A 385 40.74 -16.69 11.20
C ASN A 385 40.85 -15.46 12.10
N TYR A 386 39.83 -15.24 12.92
CA TYR A 386 39.73 -14.13 13.87
C TYR A 386 39.81 -12.72 13.24
N TYR A 387 39.48 -12.58 11.96
CA TYR A 387 39.42 -11.28 11.29
C TYR A 387 37.97 -10.78 11.26
N PRO A 388 37.69 -9.54 11.67
CA PRO A 388 36.32 -9.01 11.66
C PRO A 388 35.76 -8.90 10.23
N SER A 389 34.54 -9.40 10.02
CA SER A 389 33.82 -9.26 8.74
C SER A 389 33.10 -7.91 8.65
N PRO A 390 32.77 -7.43 7.44
CA PRO A 390 31.96 -6.22 7.25
C PRO A 390 30.63 -6.24 8.03
N VAL A 391 29.99 -7.39 8.15
CA VAL A 391 28.76 -7.56 8.94
C VAL A 391 29.03 -7.29 10.43
N MET A 392 30.14 -7.76 10.97
CA MET A 392 30.51 -7.51 12.37
C MET A 392 30.78 -6.02 12.64
N VAL A 393 31.36 -5.31 11.67
CA VAL A 393 31.55 -3.85 11.77
C VAL A 393 30.19 -3.14 11.79
N LYS A 394 29.22 -3.57 10.97
CA LYS A 394 27.84 -3.05 11.03
C LYS A 394 27.18 -3.31 12.38
N PHE A 395 27.39 -4.49 12.98
CA PHE A 395 26.92 -4.79 14.33
C PHE A 395 27.54 -3.92 15.41
N ALA A 396 28.73 -3.36 15.17
CA ALA A 396 29.34 -2.41 16.09
C ALA A 396 28.74 -0.99 15.99
N GLY A 397 27.87 -0.73 15.03
CA GLY A 397 27.24 0.58 14.79
C GLY A 397 28.08 1.53 13.94
N GLU A 398 29.23 1.06 13.42
CA GLU A 398 30.11 1.83 12.55
C GLU A 398 29.65 1.69 11.09
N GLY A 399 28.86 2.65 10.62
CA GLY A 399 28.39 2.69 9.24
C GLY A 399 29.39 3.39 8.31
N GLY A 400 30.20 2.63 7.57
CA GLY A 400 30.92 3.17 6.40
C GLY A 400 32.39 2.80 6.25
N ALA A 401 33.04 2.24 7.27
CA ALA A 401 34.40 1.73 7.15
C ALA A 401 34.37 0.23 6.82
N LEU A 402 34.96 -0.15 5.67
CA LEU A 402 35.11 -1.55 5.24
C LEU A 402 36.40 -2.19 5.78
N ASP A 403 37.19 -1.46 6.55
CA ASP A 403 38.42 -1.97 7.17
C ASP A 403 38.08 -2.70 8.47
N GLY A 404 38.72 -3.85 8.70
CA GLY A 404 38.58 -4.63 9.92
C GLY A 404 38.97 -3.85 11.18
N GLY A 405 39.82 -2.83 11.05
CA GLY A 405 40.16 -1.91 12.14
C GLY A 405 39.00 -1.06 12.67
N ALA A 406 37.86 -1.03 11.97
CA ALA A 406 36.68 -0.29 12.38
C ALA A 406 35.82 -1.02 13.43
N TYR A 407 36.06 -2.31 13.67
CA TYR A 407 35.33 -3.01 14.72
C TYR A 407 35.74 -2.48 16.12
N THR A 408 34.73 -2.12 16.92
CA THR A 408 34.92 -1.62 18.29
C THR A 408 34.31 -2.59 19.32
N LYS A 409 32.98 -2.66 19.39
CA LYS A 409 32.22 -3.57 20.25
C LYS A 409 30.86 -3.82 19.63
N LEU A 410 30.26 -4.97 19.88
CA LEU A 410 28.88 -5.24 19.49
C LEU A 410 27.94 -4.23 20.16
N SER A 411 27.09 -3.61 19.35
CA SER A 411 26.09 -2.63 19.77
C SER A 411 24.72 -3.30 19.70
N PRO A 412 24.06 -3.53 20.86
CA PRO A 412 22.75 -4.18 20.87
C PRO A 412 21.72 -3.52 19.94
N SER A 413 21.62 -2.18 19.94
CA SER A 413 20.69 -1.46 19.07
C SER A 413 21.03 -1.56 17.59
N SER A 414 22.32 -1.63 17.24
CA SER A 414 22.74 -1.82 15.84
C SER A 414 22.45 -3.25 15.38
N MET A 415 22.62 -4.22 16.27
CA MET A 415 22.27 -5.62 16.01
C MET A 415 20.77 -5.81 15.81
N GLU A 416 19.91 -5.18 16.62
CA GLU A 416 18.45 -5.22 16.43
C GLU A 416 18.06 -4.80 15.01
N ALA A 417 18.62 -3.68 14.53
CA ALA A 417 18.34 -3.17 13.20
C ALA A 417 18.87 -4.08 12.09
N VAL A 418 20.11 -4.57 12.22
CA VAL A 418 20.72 -5.41 11.19
C VAL A 418 20.03 -6.77 11.12
N ILE A 419 19.83 -7.45 12.27
CA ILE A 419 19.16 -8.76 12.34
C ILE A 419 17.72 -8.66 11.83
N GLY A 420 16.94 -7.72 12.38
CA GLY A 420 15.55 -7.53 11.98
C GLY A 420 15.40 -7.22 10.48
N SER A 421 16.27 -6.37 9.94
CA SER A 421 16.30 -6.10 8.49
C SER A 421 16.71 -7.32 7.66
N TRP A 422 17.70 -8.07 8.14
CA TRP A 422 18.23 -9.23 7.42
C TRP A 422 17.20 -10.36 7.34
N ASP A 423 16.52 -10.69 8.43
CA ASP A 423 15.53 -11.76 8.43
C ASP A 423 14.23 -11.36 7.78
N ALA A 424 13.83 -10.09 7.90
CA ALA A 424 12.69 -9.60 7.14
C ALA A 424 12.93 -9.66 5.64
N SER A 425 14.16 -9.42 5.17
CA SER A 425 14.49 -9.50 3.74
C SER A 425 14.65 -10.93 3.21
N ARG A 426 15.14 -11.86 4.03
CA ARG A 426 15.59 -13.19 3.58
C ARG A 426 14.76 -14.37 4.10
N ALA A 427 14.23 -14.28 5.31
CA ALA A 427 13.51 -15.38 5.96
C ALA A 427 11.99 -15.20 5.88
N LEU A 428 11.45 -14.02 6.22
CA LEU A 428 10.00 -13.76 6.19
C LEU A 428 9.31 -13.97 4.84
N PRO A 429 9.94 -13.71 3.67
CA PRO A 429 9.35 -14.02 2.36
C PRO A 429 8.86 -15.46 2.21
N TYR A 430 9.52 -16.41 2.87
CA TYR A 430 9.17 -17.83 2.81
C TYR A 430 7.96 -18.22 3.66
N LEU A 431 7.37 -17.28 4.41
CA LEU A 431 6.10 -17.48 5.11
C LEU A 431 4.87 -17.15 4.25
N VAL A 432 5.10 -16.69 3.02
CA VAL A 432 4.06 -16.47 2.02
C VAL A 432 4.22 -17.53 0.95
N GLY A 433 3.29 -18.48 0.88
CA GLY A 433 3.30 -19.57 -0.10
C GLY A 433 2.10 -19.49 -1.04
N THR A 434 1.37 -20.58 -1.15
CA THR A 434 0.16 -20.71 -1.97
C THR A 434 -1.14 -20.52 -1.18
N GLY A 435 -1.04 -20.24 0.13
CA GLY A 435 -2.18 -20.01 1.01
C GLY A 435 -2.79 -18.61 0.84
N TYR A 436 -4.10 -18.58 0.55
CA TYR A 436 -4.87 -17.34 0.46
C TYR A 436 -5.37 -16.88 1.83
N ILE A 437 -5.29 -15.57 2.06
CA ILE A 437 -5.84 -14.88 3.22
C ILE A 437 -6.81 -13.79 2.80
N THR A 438 -7.78 -13.53 3.66
CA THR A 438 -8.73 -12.43 3.48
C THR A 438 -8.01 -11.09 3.61
N ALA A 439 -8.26 -10.22 2.64
CA ALA A 439 -7.86 -8.82 2.67
C ALA A 439 -9.08 -7.88 2.65
N GLU A 440 -8.94 -6.73 3.29
CA GLU A 440 -9.85 -5.59 3.12
C GLU A 440 -9.33 -4.72 1.97
N THR A 441 -10.20 -4.34 1.05
CA THR A 441 -9.86 -3.44 -0.07
C THR A 441 -10.56 -2.11 0.07
N ARG A 442 -9.95 -1.04 -0.45
CA ARG A 442 -10.57 0.29 -0.54
C ARG A 442 -10.34 0.82 -1.93
N GLU A 443 -11.43 1.21 -2.57
CA GLU A 443 -11.40 1.72 -3.94
C GLU A 443 -10.81 3.12 -3.98
N ASP A 444 -10.03 3.38 -5.02
CA ASP A 444 -9.58 4.73 -5.32
C ASP A 444 -10.78 5.58 -5.76
N ARG A 445 -10.70 6.88 -5.46
CA ARG A 445 -11.66 7.85 -5.95
C ARG A 445 -11.04 8.65 -7.08
N ILE A 446 -11.72 8.65 -8.21
CA ILE A 446 -11.40 9.55 -9.32
C ILE A 446 -12.03 10.90 -8.98
N ILE A 447 -11.20 11.91 -8.77
CA ILE A 447 -11.65 13.29 -8.59
C ILE A 447 -11.40 14.02 -9.91
N GLY A 448 -12.48 14.47 -10.55
CA GLY A 448 -12.43 15.36 -11.70
C GLY A 448 -12.63 16.80 -11.23
N THR A 449 -11.67 17.67 -11.51
CA THR A 449 -11.81 19.12 -11.35
C THR A 449 -11.91 19.77 -12.71
N GLY A 450 -13.01 20.49 -12.95
CA GLY A 450 -13.19 21.29 -14.16
C GLY A 450 -12.91 22.76 -13.87
N ALA A 451 -11.96 23.36 -14.59
CA ALA A 451 -11.74 24.80 -14.61
C ALA A 451 -12.24 25.38 -15.93
N VAL A 452 -12.91 26.53 -15.86
CA VAL A 452 -13.34 27.27 -17.05
C VAL A 452 -12.45 28.48 -17.21
N ASN A 453 -11.79 28.60 -18.36
CA ASN A 453 -11.03 29.79 -18.69
C ASN A 453 -12.01 30.90 -19.12
N ILE A 454 -12.24 31.85 -18.20
CA ILE A 454 -13.19 32.95 -18.37
C ILE A 454 -12.87 33.79 -19.63
N LEU A 455 -11.59 33.95 -19.98
CA LEU A 455 -11.19 34.71 -21.15
C LEU A 455 -11.59 34.00 -22.45
N TYR A 456 -11.32 32.69 -22.57
CA TYR A 456 -11.75 31.92 -23.74
C TYR A 456 -13.27 31.81 -23.81
N LEU A 457 -13.95 31.61 -22.68
CA LEU A 457 -15.41 31.63 -22.62
C LEU A 457 -15.98 32.97 -23.12
N GLY A 458 -15.40 34.08 -22.67
CA GLY A 458 -15.78 35.43 -23.11
C GLY A 458 -15.56 35.65 -24.61
N LEU A 459 -14.44 35.16 -25.15
CA LEU A 459 -14.16 35.22 -26.60
C LEU A 459 -15.14 34.35 -27.41
N VAL A 460 -15.47 33.16 -26.92
CA VAL A 460 -16.45 32.26 -27.55
C VAL A 460 -17.84 32.90 -27.57
N LEU A 461 -18.30 33.42 -26.42
CA LEU A 461 -19.61 34.08 -26.30
C LEU A 461 -19.69 35.37 -27.13
N GLY A 462 -18.64 36.19 -27.07
CA GLY A 462 -18.55 37.41 -27.86
C GLY A 462 -18.48 37.13 -29.37
N GLY A 463 -17.71 36.11 -29.76
CA GLY A 463 -17.58 35.66 -31.14
C GLY A 463 -18.88 35.11 -31.70
N THR A 464 -19.58 34.24 -30.96
CA THR A 464 -20.90 33.72 -31.37
C THR A 464 -21.94 34.84 -31.51
N LEU A 465 -21.95 35.81 -30.60
CA LEU A 465 -22.82 36.98 -30.71
C LEU A 465 -22.52 37.79 -31.98
N LEU A 466 -21.26 38.12 -32.22
CA LEU A 466 -20.83 38.90 -33.39
C LEU A 466 -21.17 38.17 -34.70
N VAL A 467 -20.83 36.89 -34.78
CA VAL A 467 -21.13 36.02 -35.93
C VAL A 467 -22.63 35.93 -36.17
N GLY A 468 -23.43 35.79 -35.10
CA GLY A 468 -24.89 35.78 -35.18
C GLY A 468 -25.47 37.09 -35.73
N ILE A 469 -24.92 38.24 -35.32
CA ILE A 469 -25.32 39.55 -35.84
C ILE A 469 -24.94 39.70 -37.32
N ILE A 470 -23.72 39.29 -37.70
CA ILE A 470 -23.28 39.35 -39.11
C ILE A 470 -24.13 38.43 -39.98
N ALA A 471 -24.41 37.20 -39.53
CA ALA A 471 -25.28 36.28 -40.24
C ALA A 471 -26.69 36.86 -40.44
N ASP A 472 -27.29 37.47 -39.41
CA ASP A 472 -28.61 38.09 -39.50
C ASP A 472 -28.67 39.28 -40.47
N VAL A 473 -27.59 40.09 -40.52
CA VAL A 473 -27.54 41.27 -41.39
C VAL A 473 -27.14 40.92 -42.83
N CYS A 474 -26.27 39.93 -43.02
CA CYS A 474 -25.59 39.67 -44.29
C CYS A 474 -26.09 38.45 -45.05
N ILE A 475 -26.89 37.55 -44.46
CA ILE A 475 -27.49 36.46 -45.24
C ILE A 475 -28.51 37.04 -46.22
N PRO A 476 -28.31 36.90 -47.55
CA PRO A 476 -29.25 37.40 -48.53
C PRO A 476 -30.56 36.63 -48.41
N ARG A 477 -31.68 37.36 -48.34
CA ARG A 477 -33.01 36.77 -48.46
C ARG A 477 -33.13 36.12 -49.84
N LEU A 478 -33.66 34.88 -49.89
CA LEU A 478 -33.88 34.15 -51.13
C LEU A 478 -34.62 35.02 -52.18
N PRO A 479 -34.24 34.93 -53.47
CA PRO A 479 -34.99 35.59 -54.53
C PRO A 479 -36.43 35.08 -54.51
N GLY A 480 -37.38 35.98 -54.22
CA GLY A 480 -38.79 35.64 -54.02
C GLY A 480 -39.42 36.30 -52.80
N GLY A 481 -38.61 36.73 -51.81
CA GLY A 481 -39.14 37.41 -50.62
C GLY A 481 -39.92 36.49 -49.69
N VAL A 482 -39.72 35.18 -49.80
CA VAL A 482 -40.16 34.23 -48.78
C VAL A 482 -39.26 34.46 -47.55
N PRO A 483 -39.82 34.75 -46.36
CA PRO A 483 -39.02 34.82 -45.16
C PRO A 483 -38.38 33.44 -44.96
N LEU A 484 -37.04 33.38 -44.83
CA LEU A 484 -36.45 32.25 -44.14
C LEU A 484 -37.14 32.23 -42.77
N ARG A 485 -37.67 31.06 -42.38
CA ARG A 485 -38.22 30.86 -41.04
C ARG A 485 -37.00 30.92 -40.11
N ASP A 486 -36.62 32.15 -39.73
CA ASP A 486 -35.35 32.44 -39.09
C ASP A 486 -35.35 31.82 -37.68
N PHE A 487 -34.60 30.73 -37.51
CA PHE A 487 -34.08 30.29 -36.22
C PHE A 487 -32.83 31.10 -35.83
N GLY A 488 -32.79 32.39 -36.18
CA GLY A 488 -31.69 33.29 -35.87
C GLY A 488 -31.69 33.73 -34.40
N VAL A 489 -30.53 34.19 -33.92
CA VAL A 489 -30.29 34.58 -32.50
C VAL A 489 -31.33 35.60 -31.97
N LEU A 490 -31.84 36.50 -32.82
CA LEU A 490 -32.87 37.47 -32.44
C LEU A 490 -34.27 36.85 -32.28
N SER A 491 -34.57 35.77 -33.01
CA SER A 491 -35.80 34.98 -32.89
C SER A 491 -35.77 34.16 -31.60
N SER A 492 -34.63 33.53 -31.29
CA SER A 492 -34.44 32.81 -30.03
C SER A 492 -34.37 33.74 -28.81
N ILE A 493 -33.80 34.95 -28.92
CA ILE A 493 -33.85 35.96 -27.84
C ILE A 493 -35.28 36.46 -27.61
N THR A 494 -36.09 36.65 -28.65
CA THR A 494 -37.50 37.08 -28.49
C THR A 494 -38.37 35.98 -27.87
N VAL A 495 -38.12 34.71 -28.20
CA VAL A 495 -38.77 33.55 -27.56
C VAL A 495 -38.29 33.34 -26.11
N ALA A 496 -36.98 33.46 -25.84
CA ALA A 496 -36.45 33.34 -24.48
C ALA A 496 -36.95 34.47 -23.57
N ARG A 497 -37.14 35.67 -24.11
CA ARG A 497 -37.66 36.83 -23.35
C ARG A 497 -39.13 36.67 -22.96
N SER A 498 -39.96 36.04 -23.79
CA SER A 498 -41.35 35.74 -23.43
C SER A 498 -41.43 34.58 -22.43
N ALA A 499 -40.55 33.58 -22.53
CA ALA A 499 -40.44 32.51 -21.53
C ALA A 499 -39.94 33.02 -20.16
N LEU A 500 -38.94 33.90 -20.15
CA LEU A 500 -38.43 34.55 -18.92
C LEU A 500 -39.45 35.48 -18.28
N ARG A 501 -40.26 36.21 -19.07
CA ARG A 501 -41.39 36.98 -18.53
C ARG A 501 -42.46 36.12 -17.89
N ARG A 502 -42.76 34.96 -18.47
CA ARG A 502 -43.72 34.01 -17.87
C ARG A 502 -43.23 33.44 -16.56
N LEU A 503 -41.93 33.18 -16.41
CA LEU A 503 -41.33 32.77 -15.13
C LEU A 503 -41.41 33.88 -14.07
N ASP A 504 -41.25 35.15 -14.46
CA ASP A 504 -41.35 36.32 -13.58
C ASP A 504 -42.81 36.65 -13.18
N GLU A 505 -43.78 36.27 -14.02
CA GLU A 505 -45.23 36.36 -13.73
C GLU A 505 -45.70 35.19 -12.84
N VAL A 506 -45.18 33.97 -13.03
CA VAL A 506 -45.46 32.82 -12.15
C VAL A 506 -44.83 33.01 -10.75
N GLY A 507 -43.73 33.77 -10.65
CA GLY A 507 -43.13 34.18 -9.38
C GLY A 507 -43.88 35.28 -8.62
N ARG A 508 -44.86 35.96 -9.24
CA ARG A 508 -45.77 36.91 -8.59
C ARG A 508 -47.19 36.34 -8.53
N ALA A 509 -47.42 35.41 -7.62
CA ALA A 509 -48.78 35.10 -7.18
C ALA A 509 -49.33 36.30 -6.37
N PRO A 510 -50.51 36.84 -6.72
CA PRO A 510 -51.19 37.79 -5.86
C PRO A 510 -51.91 37.04 -4.73
N ASP A 511 -51.57 37.38 -3.49
CA ASP A 511 -52.42 37.13 -2.31
C ASP A 511 -53.85 37.62 -2.61
N SER A 512 -54.81 36.71 -2.58
CA SER A 512 -56.23 37.06 -2.59
C SER A 512 -57.03 36.16 -1.66
N ASP A 513 -56.98 36.52 -0.38
CA ASP A 513 -58.07 36.30 0.56
C ASP A 513 -59.31 37.07 0.09
N ARG A 514 -60.31 36.37 -0.47
CA ARG A 514 -61.73 36.49 -0.06
C ARG A 514 -62.69 35.58 -0.84
N PRO A 515 -63.73 35.06 -0.17
CA PRO A 515 -64.66 34.07 -0.73
C PRO A 515 -65.84 34.74 -1.47
N GLY A 516 -66.30 34.08 -2.54
CA GLY A 516 -67.55 34.40 -3.24
C GLY A 516 -68.80 34.03 -2.41
N PRO A 517 -70.00 34.36 -2.93
CA PRO A 517 -70.83 33.24 -3.41
C PRO A 517 -71.78 33.56 -4.59
N ASN A 518 -72.36 32.47 -5.13
CA ASN A 518 -73.58 32.34 -5.96
C ASN A 518 -73.40 32.01 -7.47
N GLN A 519 -73.17 30.72 -7.75
CA GLN A 519 -73.97 29.74 -8.57
C GLN A 519 -75.20 30.28 -9.36
N PRO A 520 -75.77 29.65 -10.44
CA PRO A 520 -75.64 28.25 -10.97
C PRO A 520 -75.52 28.02 -12.51
N ASP A 521 -75.28 26.73 -12.84
CA ASP A 521 -75.72 25.90 -13.99
C ASP A 521 -75.24 26.29 -15.42
N SER A 522 -74.84 25.40 -16.32
CA SER A 522 -75.20 23.99 -16.58
C SER A 522 -74.21 23.30 -17.55
N ASP A 523 -74.11 21.98 -17.42
CA ASP A 523 -73.87 20.97 -18.47
C ASP A 523 -72.48 20.76 -19.11
N ALA A 524 -71.86 19.67 -18.64
CA ALA A 524 -71.41 18.49 -19.40
C ALA A 524 -70.57 18.67 -20.68
N GLU A 525 -69.30 18.24 -20.60
CA GLU A 525 -68.83 17.11 -21.43
C GLU A 525 -67.52 16.50 -20.90
N ARG A 526 -67.50 15.17 -20.82
CA ARG A 526 -66.32 14.34 -20.54
C ARG A 526 -65.35 14.37 -21.74
N PRO A 527 -64.05 14.10 -21.52
CA PRO A 527 -63.04 14.18 -22.57
C PRO A 527 -63.12 12.95 -23.49
N PRO A 528 -63.02 13.09 -24.82
CA PRO A 528 -62.82 11.93 -25.66
C PRO A 528 -61.36 11.48 -25.59
N SER A 529 -61.24 10.20 -25.24
CA SER A 529 -60.12 9.32 -25.44
C SER A 529 -59.52 9.42 -26.84
N SER A 530 -58.20 9.27 -26.88
CA SER A 530 -57.37 9.07 -28.05
C SER A 530 -57.89 8.00 -29.01
N ALA A 531 -58.12 8.38 -30.27
CA ALA A 531 -57.76 7.59 -31.45
C ALA A 531 -58.09 8.39 -32.72
N ASN A 532 -57.13 8.44 -33.64
CA ASN A 532 -57.27 8.78 -35.05
C ASN A 532 -57.42 10.26 -35.44
N THR A 533 -56.28 10.92 -35.63
CA THR A 533 -56.15 12.00 -36.64
C THR A 533 -54.78 11.87 -37.33
N PRO A 534 -54.67 12.09 -38.65
CA PRO A 534 -53.55 11.60 -39.48
C PRO A 534 -52.24 12.38 -39.27
N PRO A 535 -51.08 11.83 -39.72
CA PRO A 535 -49.78 12.42 -39.47
C PRO A 535 -49.60 13.71 -40.29
N SER A 536 -49.40 14.83 -39.58
CA SER A 536 -48.83 16.04 -40.16
C SER A 536 -47.33 15.82 -40.42
N PRO A 537 -46.80 16.14 -41.61
CA PRO A 537 -45.46 15.75 -41.99
C PRO A 537 -44.40 16.71 -41.41
N GLY A 538 -43.40 16.13 -40.73
CA GLY A 538 -42.05 16.68 -40.64
C GLY A 538 -41.78 17.72 -39.55
N LEU A 539 -41.53 17.26 -38.32
CA LEU A 539 -40.70 17.94 -37.33
C LEU A 539 -39.80 16.88 -36.67
N GLY A 540 -38.48 17.13 -36.71
CA GLY A 540 -37.44 16.25 -36.18
C GLY A 540 -37.42 16.21 -34.63
N PRO A 541 -36.49 15.43 -34.04
CA PRO A 541 -36.57 15.04 -32.63
C PRO A 541 -36.33 16.24 -31.71
N GLU A 542 -37.36 16.60 -30.95
CA GLU A 542 -37.23 17.53 -29.83
C GLU A 542 -36.46 16.81 -28.71
N PHE A 543 -35.30 17.36 -28.35
CA PHE A 543 -34.58 16.94 -27.15
C PHE A 543 -35.41 17.34 -25.91
N TYR A 544 -36.23 16.41 -25.43
CA TYR A 544 -36.84 16.51 -24.10
C TYR A 544 -35.78 16.09 -23.08
N MET A 545 -35.07 17.06 -22.51
CA MET A 545 -34.17 16.81 -21.39
C MET A 545 -34.98 16.96 -20.11
N ASP A 546 -35.34 15.84 -19.49
CA ASP A 546 -36.05 15.81 -18.22
C ASP A 546 -35.09 16.22 -17.09
N LEU A 547 -35.18 17.49 -16.69
CA LEU A 547 -34.35 18.08 -15.65
C LEU A 547 -34.60 17.46 -14.27
N ASP A 548 -35.76 16.84 -14.05
CA ASP A 548 -36.07 16.15 -12.79
C ASP A 548 -35.37 14.78 -12.73
N GLU A 549 -35.14 14.13 -13.88
CA GLU A 549 -34.35 12.90 -13.96
C GLU A 549 -32.85 13.15 -13.71
N LEU A 550 -32.34 14.30 -14.14
CA LEU A 550 -30.95 14.74 -13.93
C LEU A 550 -30.71 15.13 -12.45
N ARG A 551 -31.68 15.78 -11.81
CA ARG A 551 -31.65 16.09 -10.38
C ARG A 551 -31.71 14.84 -9.49
N LYS A 552 -32.35 13.77 -9.97
CA LYS A 552 -32.42 12.49 -9.24
C LYS A 552 -31.13 11.66 -9.34
N LYS A 553 -30.32 11.87 -10.39
CA LYS A 553 -29.04 11.16 -10.64
C LYS A 553 -27.84 11.88 -10.03
N ILE A 554 -27.91 13.20 -9.86
CA ILE A 554 -26.90 14.00 -9.15
C ILE A 554 -27.39 14.15 -7.71
N GLY A 555 -27.06 13.17 -6.86
CA GLY A 555 -27.47 13.18 -5.45
C GLY A 555 -27.13 14.50 -4.74
N ASP A 556 -28.00 14.88 -3.80
CA ASP A 556 -27.92 16.15 -3.08
C ASP A 556 -26.54 16.35 -2.42
N VAL A 557 -25.95 17.52 -2.67
CA VAL A 557 -24.77 18.01 -1.96
C VAL A 557 -25.16 18.28 -0.50
N PRO A 558 -24.49 17.69 0.50
CA PRO A 558 -24.76 17.99 1.90
C PRO A 558 -24.40 19.46 2.17
N THR A 559 -25.41 20.25 2.50
CA THR A 559 -25.21 21.62 2.96
C THR A 559 -24.97 21.57 4.47
N GLY A 560 -23.73 21.79 4.90
CA GLY A 560 -23.42 22.13 6.30
C GLY A 560 -22.38 21.25 6.98
N ALA A 561 -21.13 21.71 6.98
CA ALA A 561 -20.22 21.51 8.10
C ALA A 561 -19.48 22.82 8.35
N GLN A 562 -19.63 23.34 9.58
CA GLN A 562 -19.03 24.57 10.05
C GLN A 562 -17.50 24.48 9.99
N ILE A 563 -16.88 25.53 9.47
CA ILE A 563 -15.44 25.75 9.55
C ILE A 563 -15.14 26.31 10.94
N GLU A 564 -14.76 25.45 11.89
CA GLU A 564 -14.01 25.90 13.06
C GLU A 564 -12.57 26.20 12.64
N ARG A 565 -12.21 27.49 12.66
CA ARG A 565 -10.81 27.94 12.58
C ARG A 565 -10.11 27.60 13.89
N SER A 566 -9.30 26.54 13.87
CA SER A 566 -8.23 26.37 14.86
C SER A 566 -6.98 27.07 14.34
N THR A 567 -6.60 28.16 15.01
CA THR A 567 -5.33 28.86 14.85
C THR A 567 -4.23 28.10 15.58
N SER A 568 -3.26 27.54 14.85
CA SER A 568 -1.95 27.16 15.41
C SER A 568 -1.04 28.38 15.50
N PRO A 569 -0.34 28.59 16.64
CA PRO A 569 0.68 29.63 16.74
C PRO A 569 2.00 29.17 16.15
N LEU A 570 2.70 30.15 15.58
CA LEU A 570 4.03 30.08 14.99
C LEU A 570 5.09 29.59 15.99
N LEU A 571 6.02 28.80 15.43
CA LEU A 571 7.39 28.64 15.88
C LEU A 571 8.06 30.02 16.06
N ASP A 572 8.56 30.29 17.26
CA ASP A 572 9.74 31.14 17.46
C ASP A 572 10.87 30.27 17.99
N LYS A 573 12.01 30.33 17.28
CA LYS A 573 13.33 29.85 17.70
C LYS A 573 14.02 30.94 18.55
N PRO A 574 14.94 30.56 19.45
CA PRO A 574 16.31 30.20 19.03
C PRO A 574 16.58 28.69 19.05
#